data_AF-A0A377ZRN8-F1
#
_entry.id   AF-A0A377ZRN8-F1
#
_cell.length_a   1.000
_cell.length_b   1.000
_cell.length_c   1.000
_cell.angle_alpha   90.00
_cell.angle_beta   90.00
_cell.angle_gamma   90.00
#
_symmetry.space_group_name_H-M   'P 1'
#
loop_
_entity.id
_entity.type
_entity.pdbx_description
1 polymer ?
#
loop_
_entity_poly.entity_id
_entity_poly.type
_entity_poly.pdbx_seq_one_letter_code
_entity_poly.pdbx_strand_id
1 'polypeptide(L)'
;MRRDVLLLLCSFYLLPLGAHADDSGLSAKDIKTLFFGHDDRKAVNRPEESPWDAIGQLETASGNLCTATLISPHLALTAATVC
;
A
#
# COMPACT_ATOMS: atom_id res chain seq x y z
N MET A 1 49.04 3.78 -16.00
CA MET A 1 47.92 4.05 -16.93
C MET A 1 46.85 2.94 -16.88
N ARG A 2 47.09 1.72 -17.38
CA ARG A 2 46.06 0.63 -17.39
C ARG A 2 45.67 0.12 -16.00
N ARG A 3 46.63 0.07 -15.07
CA ARG A 3 46.42 -0.41 -13.69
C ARG A 3 45.62 0.60 -12.85
N ASP A 4 45.90 1.88 -13.02
CA ASP A 4 45.24 2.96 -12.28
C ASP A 4 43.77 3.10 -12.71
N VAL A 5 43.49 2.91 -14.00
CA VAL A 5 42.12 2.83 -14.54
C VAL A 5 41.37 1.62 -13.98
N LEU A 6 42.02 0.47 -13.85
CA LEU A 6 41.41 -0.74 -13.28
C LEU A 6 41.05 -0.55 -11.78
N LEU A 7 41.94 0.09 -11.02
CA LEU A 7 41.72 0.38 -9.60
C LEU A 7 40.58 1.37 -9.40
N LEU A 8 40.50 2.42 -10.24
CA LEU A 8 39.39 3.37 -10.25
C LEU A 8 38.05 2.67 -10.56
N LEU A 9 38.01 1.82 -11.58
CA LEU A 9 36.79 1.08 -11.92
C LEU A 9 36.36 0.15 -10.77
N CYS A 10 37.28 -0.62 -10.19
CA CYS A 10 36.96 -1.48 -9.04
C CYS A 10 36.44 -0.69 -7.82
N SER A 11 36.99 0.50 -7.55
CA SER A 11 36.48 1.36 -6.48
C SER A 11 35.07 1.88 -6.74
N PHE A 12 34.73 2.17 -8.00
CA PHE A 12 33.37 2.59 -8.40
C PHE A 12 32.35 1.46 -8.34
N TYR A 13 32.76 0.21 -8.59
CA TYR A 13 31.87 -0.95 -8.48
C TYR A 13 31.59 -1.39 -7.03
N LEU A 14 32.42 -0.99 -6.06
CA LEU A 14 32.22 -1.29 -4.63
C LEU A 14 31.39 -0.23 -3.88
N LEU A 15 31.08 0.89 -4.54
CA LEU A 15 30.31 2.00 -3.98
C LEU A 15 28.82 1.71 -3.65
N PRO A 16 28.09 0.75 -4.24
CA PRO A 16 26.67 0.59 -3.92
C PRO A 16 26.41 -0.25 -2.66
N LEU A 17 27.44 -0.65 -1.89
CA LEU A 17 27.27 -1.48 -0.69
C LEU A 17 26.49 -0.80 0.45
N GLY A 18 26.26 0.51 0.37
CA GLY A 18 25.52 1.31 1.34
C GLY A 18 24.14 1.78 0.89
N ALA A 19 23.57 1.18 -0.17
CA ALA A 19 22.18 1.45 -0.55
C ALA A 19 21.21 0.81 0.47
N HIS A 20 21.02 1.47 1.60
CA HIS A 20 19.95 1.17 2.52
C HIS A 20 18.65 1.72 1.92
N ALA A 21 17.69 0.85 1.59
CA ALA A 21 16.30 1.28 1.55
C ALA A 21 15.94 1.72 2.97
N ASP A 22 15.29 2.87 3.11
CA ASP A 22 14.79 3.34 4.39
C ASP A 22 13.67 2.37 4.84
N ASP A 23 14.06 1.29 5.51
CA ASP A 23 13.20 0.24 6.07
C ASP A 23 12.57 0.70 7.40
N SER A 24 12.59 2.01 7.68
CA SER A 24 11.78 2.56 8.74
C SER A 24 10.32 2.51 8.28
N GLY A 25 9.66 1.39 8.59
CA GLY A 25 8.21 1.27 8.45
C GLY A 25 7.54 2.54 8.95
N LEU A 26 6.53 3.02 8.21
CA LEU A 26 5.89 4.33 8.41
C LEU A 26 5.76 4.64 9.90
N SER A 27 6.41 5.73 10.36
CA SER A 27 6.30 6.14 11.75
C SER A 27 4.83 6.37 12.08
N ALA A 28 4.43 6.20 13.35
CA ALA A 28 3.08 6.54 13.79
C ALA A 28 2.67 7.99 13.39
N LYS A 29 3.66 8.88 13.22
CA LYS A 29 3.48 10.24 12.69
C LYS A 29 3.17 10.26 11.19
N ASP A 30 3.83 9.43 10.40
CA ASP A 30 3.62 9.33 8.95
C ASP A 30 2.27 8.69 8.65
N ILE A 31 1.89 7.67 9.43
CA ILE A 31 0.55 7.06 9.38
C ILE A 31 -0.52 8.11 9.68
N LYS A 32 -0.37 8.90 10.74
CA LYS A 32 -1.34 9.97 11.08
C LYS A 32 -1.41 11.07 10.02
N THR A 33 -0.34 11.34 9.29
CA THR A 33 -0.36 12.33 8.20
C THR A 33 -1.32 11.89 7.09
N LEU A 34 -1.39 10.60 6.78
CA LEU A 34 -2.36 10.04 5.83
C LEU A 34 -3.82 10.18 6.30
N PHE A 35 -4.02 10.26 7.62
CA PHE A 35 -5.32 10.46 8.27
C PHE A 35 -5.53 11.91 8.74
N PHE A 36 -4.82 12.89 8.16
CA PHE A 36 -4.98 14.32 8.49
C PHE A 36 -4.80 14.66 9.99
N GLY A 37 -3.99 13.89 10.71
CA GLY A 37 -3.63 14.11 12.12
C GLY A 37 -4.37 13.23 13.13
N HIS A 38 -5.48 12.57 12.73
CA HIS A 38 -6.31 11.75 13.64
C HIS A 38 -6.84 10.48 12.94
N ASP A 39 -6.69 9.32 13.57
CA ASP A 39 -7.25 8.05 13.07
C ASP A 39 -8.46 7.65 13.93
N ASP A 40 -9.66 7.92 13.41
CA ASP A 40 -10.93 7.64 14.08
C ASP A 40 -11.57 6.31 13.63
N ARG A 41 -10.83 5.47 12.90
CA ARG A 41 -11.35 4.19 12.40
C ARG A 41 -11.73 3.29 13.57
N LYS A 42 -12.89 2.65 13.44
CA LYS A 42 -13.39 1.65 14.39
C LYS A 42 -13.66 0.36 13.65
N ALA A 43 -13.18 -0.75 14.19
CA ALA A 43 -13.52 -2.07 13.68
C ALA A 43 -15.03 -2.31 13.85
N VAL A 44 -15.66 -2.84 12.80
CA VAL A 44 -17.06 -3.26 12.83
C VAL A 44 -17.11 -4.69 13.34
N ASN A 45 -17.66 -4.90 14.53
CA ASN A 45 -17.70 -6.23 15.18
C ASN A 45 -18.75 -7.17 14.55
N ARG A 46 -19.77 -6.61 13.89
CA ARG A 46 -20.91 -7.34 13.33
C ARG A 46 -21.16 -6.88 11.88
N PRO A 47 -20.27 -7.24 10.93
CA PRO A 47 -20.39 -6.81 9.55
C PRO A 47 -21.58 -7.43 8.81
N GLU A 48 -22.19 -8.49 9.37
CA GLU A 48 -23.39 -9.13 8.85
C GLU A 48 -24.69 -8.36 9.14
N GLU A 49 -24.64 -7.31 9.96
CA GLU A 49 -25.80 -6.49 10.30
C GLU A 49 -25.86 -5.21 9.46
N SER A 50 -27.08 -4.79 9.15
CA SER A 50 -27.31 -3.50 8.48
C SER A 50 -26.73 -2.32 9.28
N PRO A 51 -26.06 -1.36 8.63
CA PRO A 51 -25.87 -1.20 7.17
C PRO A 51 -24.61 -1.86 6.60
N TRP A 52 -23.84 -2.58 7.42
CA TRP A 52 -22.54 -3.14 7.05
C TRP A 52 -22.66 -4.36 6.14
N ASP A 53 -23.80 -5.06 6.23
CA ASP A 53 -24.15 -6.22 5.40
C ASP A 53 -24.14 -5.95 3.89
N ALA A 54 -24.27 -4.67 3.49
CA ALA A 54 -24.16 -4.24 2.11
C ALA A 54 -22.72 -3.94 1.65
N ILE A 55 -21.72 -3.91 2.53
CA ILE A 55 -20.35 -3.49 2.21
C ILE A 55 -19.42 -4.71 2.22
N GLY A 56 -18.70 -4.93 1.11
CA GLY A 56 -17.82 -6.09 0.96
C GLY A 56 -16.52 -5.79 0.23
N GLN A 57 -15.63 -6.78 0.26
CA GLN A 57 -14.38 -6.77 -0.50
C GLN A 57 -14.63 -7.27 -1.92
N LEU A 58 -14.05 -6.60 -2.91
CA LEU A 58 -14.00 -7.02 -4.30
C LEU A 58 -12.55 -7.35 -4.65
N GLU A 59 -12.32 -8.52 -5.23
CA GLU A 59 -11.01 -8.95 -5.74
C GLU A 59 -11.06 -9.05 -7.26
N THR A 60 -10.13 -8.39 -7.95
CA THR A 60 -10.02 -8.48 -9.41
C THR A 60 -9.17 -9.67 -9.83
N ALA A 61 -9.26 -10.08 -11.10
CA ALA A 61 -8.42 -11.15 -11.64
C ALA A 61 -6.91 -10.81 -11.60
N SER A 62 -6.54 -9.53 -11.52
CA SER A 62 -5.15 -9.09 -11.35
C SER A 62 -4.69 -9.07 -9.89
N GLY A 63 -5.56 -9.42 -8.94
CA GLY A 63 -5.27 -9.45 -7.51
C GLY A 63 -5.46 -8.11 -6.79
N ASN A 64 -6.15 -7.13 -7.40
CA ASN A 64 -6.45 -5.88 -6.70
C ASN A 64 -7.59 -6.11 -5.71
N LEU A 65 -7.40 -5.63 -4.47
CA LEU A 65 -8.43 -5.65 -3.43
C LEU A 65 -9.04 -4.26 -3.28
N CYS A 66 -10.36 -4.20 -3.42
CA CYS A 66 -11.14 -2.98 -3.28
C CYS A 66 -12.33 -3.20 -2.33
N THR A 67 -13.05 -2.10 -2.06
CA THR A 67 -14.37 -2.14 -1.43
C THR A 67 -15.47 -1.94 -2.48
N ALA A 68 -16.60 -2.61 -2.30
CA ALA A 68 -17.81 -2.39 -3.08
C ALA A 68 -19.05 -2.40 -2.17
N THR A 69 -20.10 -1.68 -2.58
CA THR A 69 -21.41 -1.65 -1.88
C THR A 69 -22.46 -2.32 -2.74
N LEU A 70 -23.16 -3.33 -2.20
CA LEU A 70 -24.29 -3.99 -2.84
C LEU A 70 -25.51 -3.05 -2.83
N ILE A 71 -25.95 -2.61 -4.01
CA ILE A 71 -27.07 -1.67 -4.18
C ILE A 71 -28.35 -2.33 -4.74
N SER A 72 -28.24 -3.58 -5.20
CA SER A 72 -29.36 -4.45 -5.57
C SER A 72 -28.90 -5.92 -5.49
N PRO A 73 -29.80 -6.92 -5.56
CA PRO A 73 -29.43 -8.34 -5.40
C PRO A 73 -28.24 -8.83 -6.23
N HIS A 74 -27.98 -8.22 -7.39
CA HIS A 74 -26.90 -8.59 -8.30
C HIS A 74 -26.09 -7.39 -8.82
N LEU A 75 -26.11 -6.25 -8.12
CA LEU A 75 -25.39 -5.05 -8.52
C LEU A 75 -24.61 -4.47 -7.36
N ALA A 76 -23.30 -4.37 -7.51
CA ALA A 76 -22.41 -3.70 -6.58
C ALA A 76 -21.80 -2.45 -7.22
N LEU A 77 -21.69 -1.37 -6.44
CA LEU A 77 -21.09 -0.12 -6.82
C LEU A 77 -19.68 -0.02 -6.23
N THR A 78 -18.70 0.39 -7.04
CA THR A 78 -17.32 0.64 -6.62
C THR A 78 -16.72 1.81 -7.38
N ALA A 79 -15.58 2.31 -6.93
CA ALA A 79 -14.83 3.35 -7.60
C ALA A 79 -14.06 2.78 -8.80
N ALA A 80 -14.19 3.40 -9.97
CA ALA A 80 -13.63 2.90 -11.22
C ALA A 80 -12.10 2.85 -11.29
N THR A 81 -11.39 3.57 -10.40
CA THR A 81 -9.92 3.72 -10.44
C THR A 81 -9.20 2.94 -9.35
N VAL A 82 -9.94 2.30 -8.44
CA VAL A 82 -9.38 1.60 -7.27
C VAL A 82 -9.26 0.10 -7.54
N CYS A 83 -10.03 -0.40 -8.50
CA CYS A 83 -9.96 -1.75 -9.04
C CYS A 83 -9.34 -1.70 -10.45
#